data_AF-A0A8S3HK51-F1
#
_entry.id   AF-A0A8S3HK51-F1
#
_cell.length_a   1.000
_cell.length_b   1.000
_cell.length_c   1.000
_cell.angle_alpha   90.00
_cell.angle_beta   90.00
_cell.angle_gamma   90.00
#
_symmetry.space_group_name_H-M   'P 1'
#
loop_
_entity.id
_entity.type
_entity.pdbx_description
1 polymer ?
#
loop_
_entity_poly.entity_id
_entity_poly.type
_entity_poly.pdbx_seq_one_letter_code
_entity_poly.pdbx_strand_id
1 'polypeptide(L)'
;TRKVLNVCEKNPVDEHPLNYDEYNPFDICAASYVPIYRGNPLVKCPLSGAAYLPEFKGQLCRVTKATEIGKESLGLRISMSQFR
;
A
#
# COMPACT_ATOMS: atom_id res chain seq x y z
N THR A 1 14.39 -27.87 -16.12
CA THR A 1 14.28 -26.92 -14.99
C THR A 1 12.98 -26.09 -14.98
N ARG A 2 11.86 -26.58 -15.59
CA ARG A 2 10.54 -25.90 -15.59
C ARG A 2 9.37 -26.84 -15.22
N LYS A 3 9.65 -27.88 -14.43
CA LYS A 3 8.69 -28.98 -14.18
C LYS A 3 7.39 -28.49 -13.53
N VAL A 4 7.45 -27.48 -12.65
CA VAL A 4 6.27 -26.94 -11.95
C VAL A 4 5.35 -26.20 -12.93
N LEU A 5 5.88 -25.27 -13.72
CA LEU A 5 5.10 -24.53 -14.72
C LEU A 5 4.40 -25.49 -15.70
N ASN A 6 5.12 -26.50 -16.21
CA ASN A 6 4.55 -27.49 -17.14
C ASN A 6 3.42 -28.33 -16.51
N VAL A 7 3.35 -28.43 -15.18
CA VAL A 7 2.24 -29.11 -14.49
C VAL A 7 1.05 -28.15 -14.35
N CYS A 8 1.29 -26.89 -13.97
CA CYS A 8 0.25 -25.86 -13.88
C CYS A 8 -0.43 -25.59 -15.24
N GLU A 9 0.33 -25.54 -16.33
CA GLU A 9 -0.21 -25.31 -17.69
C GLU A 9 -1.14 -26.44 -18.18
N LYS A 10 -1.01 -27.66 -17.63
CA LYS A 10 -1.89 -28.77 -17.97
C LYS A 10 -3.27 -28.69 -17.30
N ASN A 11 -3.36 -27.97 -16.19
CA ASN A 11 -4.62 -27.74 -15.48
C ASN A 11 -4.62 -26.33 -14.85
N PRO A 12 -4.83 -25.28 -15.66
CA PRO A 12 -4.75 -23.89 -15.21
C PRO A 12 -6.05 -23.46 -14.51
N VAL A 13 -6.35 -24.09 -13.37
CA VAL A 13 -7.56 -23.82 -12.60
C VAL A 13 -7.16 -23.46 -11.17
N ASP A 14 -7.59 -22.30 -10.72
CA ASP A 14 -7.52 -21.91 -9.31
C ASP A 14 -8.76 -22.46 -8.59
N GLU A 15 -8.54 -23.31 -7.59
CA GLU A 15 -9.63 -23.97 -6.84
C GLU A 15 -10.30 -23.02 -5.82
N HIS A 16 -9.56 -22.03 -5.33
CA HIS A 16 -10.03 -21.15 -4.27
C HIS A 16 -10.05 -19.69 -4.72
N PRO A 17 -11.15 -18.97 -4.49
CA PRO A 17 -11.16 -17.53 -4.70
C PRO A 17 -10.26 -16.85 -3.65
N LEU A 18 -9.32 -16.04 -4.12
CA LEU A 18 -8.47 -15.22 -3.28
C LEU A 18 -8.92 -13.76 -3.34
N ASN A 19 -8.73 -13.02 -2.25
CA ASN A 19 -8.89 -11.56 -2.25
C ASN A 19 -7.64 -10.88 -2.84
N TYR A 20 -7.32 -11.25 -4.08
CA TYR A 20 -6.16 -10.78 -4.83
C TYR A 20 -6.53 -10.70 -6.31
N ASP A 21 -6.26 -9.55 -6.91
CA ASP A 21 -6.43 -9.29 -8.33
C ASP A 21 -5.06 -8.98 -8.94
N GLU A 22 -4.61 -9.84 -9.85
CA GLU A 22 -3.30 -9.76 -10.49
C GLU A 22 -3.19 -8.63 -11.53
N TYR A 23 -4.34 -8.16 -12.06
CA TYR A 23 -4.37 -7.12 -13.10
C TYR A 23 -4.62 -5.73 -12.53
N ASN A 24 -5.09 -5.62 -11.29
CA ASN A 24 -5.47 -4.36 -10.68
C ASN A 24 -4.40 -3.85 -9.69
N PRO A 25 -3.74 -2.72 -9.97
CA PRO A 25 -2.76 -2.16 -9.05
C PRO A 25 -3.40 -1.77 -7.70
N PHE A 26 -2.71 -2.07 -6.61
CA PHE A 26 -3.11 -1.72 -5.26
C PHE A 26 -1.94 -1.20 -4.43
N ASP A 27 -2.26 -0.40 -3.41
CA ASP A 27 -1.35 -0.09 -2.31
C ASP A 27 -1.64 -1.04 -1.14
N ILE A 28 -0.63 -1.40 -0.34
CA ILE A 28 -0.85 -2.25 0.85
C ILE A 28 -1.17 -1.37 2.05
N CYS A 29 -2.24 -1.66 2.78
CA CYS A 29 -2.47 -1.03 4.07
C CYS A 29 -1.38 -1.42 5.07
N ALA A 30 -0.56 -0.46 5.50
CA ALA A 30 0.56 -0.72 6.41
C ALA A 30 0.15 -1.02 7.88
N ALA A 31 -1.15 -1.15 8.17
CA ALA A 31 -1.68 -1.56 9.47
C ALA A 31 -2.39 -2.92 9.42
N SER A 32 -3.29 -3.13 8.46
CA SER A 32 -4.09 -4.37 8.34
C SER A 32 -3.55 -5.37 7.31
N TYR A 33 -2.56 -4.97 6.50
CA TYR A 33 -1.94 -5.80 5.46
C TYR A 33 -2.90 -6.30 4.36
N VAL A 34 -4.01 -5.60 4.16
CA VAL A 34 -4.96 -5.85 3.07
C VAL A 34 -4.65 -4.95 1.86
N PRO A 35 -4.96 -5.40 0.63
CA PRO A 35 -4.80 -4.58 -0.57
C PRO A 35 -5.84 -3.45 -0.60
N ILE A 36 -5.39 -2.25 -0.97
CA ILE A 36 -6.20 -1.07 -1.25
C ILE A 36 -6.11 -0.79 -2.75
N TYR A 37 -7.09 -1.30 -3.50
CA TYR A 37 -7.15 -1.12 -4.95
C TYR A 37 -7.32 0.35 -5.36
N ARG A 38 -6.80 0.70 -6.54
CA ARG A 38 -6.95 2.05 -7.10
C ARG A 38 -8.43 2.44 -7.21
N GLY A 39 -8.73 3.67 -6.82
CA GLY A 39 -10.10 4.21 -6.76
C GLY A 39 -10.74 4.13 -5.38
N ASN A 40 -10.27 3.23 -4.51
CA ASN A 40 -10.74 3.17 -3.12
C ASN A 40 -10.14 4.33 -2.28
N PRO A 41 -10.88 4.79 -1.25
CA PRO A 41 -10.38 5.82 -0.37
C PRO A 41 -9.16 5.30 0.41
N LEU A 42 -8.08 6.08 0.38
CA LEU A 42 -6.85 5.78 1.11
C LEU A 42 -6.33 7.04 1.79
N VAL A 43 -5.57 6.85 2.86
CA VAL A 43 -4.90 7.93 3.59
C VAL A 43 -3.42 7.61 3.65
N LYS A 44 -2.56 8.60 3.38
CA LYS A 44 -1.10 8.42 3.38
C LYS A 44 -0.43 9.03 4.60
N CYS A 45 0.68 8.43 4.99
CA CYS A 45 1.62 9.03 5.90
C CYS A 45 2.31 10.22 5.20
N PRO A 46 2.34 11.43 5.79
CA PRO A 46 2.86 12.63 5.13
C PRO A 46 4.38 12.59 4.87
N LEU A 47 5.11 11.73 5.59
CA LEU A 47 6.57 11.59 5.45
C LEU A 47 6.97 10.42 4.55
N SER A 48 6.60 9.19 4.92
CA SER A 48 7.02 7.99 4.18
C SER A 48 6.16 7.64 2.97
N GLY A 49 4.97 8.23 2.82
CA GLY A 49 4.01 7.87 1.78
C GLY A 49 3.30 6.53 2.00
N ALA A 50 3.53 5.85 3.14
CA ALA A 50 2.85 4.60 3.49
C ALA A 50 1.32 4.77 3.43
N ALA A 51 0.65 3.83 2.76
CA ALA A 51 -0.79 3.85 2.56
C ALA A 51 -1.54 3.14 3.69
N TYR A 52 -2.70 3.69 4.05
CA TYR A 52 -3.58 3.18 5.08
C TYR A 52 -5.03 3.27 4.64
N LEU A 53 -5.86 2.37 5.17
CA LEU A 53 -7.30 2.53 5.13
C LEU A 53 -7.73 3.77 5.94
N PRO A 54 -8.83 4.44 5.58
CA PRO A 54 -9.29 5.67 6.25
C PRO A 54 -9.53 5.52 7.75
N GLU A 55 -9.86 4.31 8.21
CA GLU A 55 -10.06 3.97 9.63
C GLU A 55 -8.82 4.21 10.50
N PHE A 56 -7.62 4.23 9.91
CA PHE A 56 -6.37 4.49 10.63
C PHE A 56 -5.95 5.97 10.63
N LYS A 57 -6.75 6.86 10.03
CA LYS A 57 -6.47 8.30 10.01
C LYS A 57 -6.35 8.84 11.44
N GLY A 58 -5.35 9.69 11.69
CA GLY A 58 -5.05 10.26 13.00
C GLY A 58 -4.27 9.34 13.94
N GLN A 59 -4.05 8.07 13.58
CA GLN A 59 -3.20 7.17 14.38
C GLN A 59 -1.71 7.36 14.08
N LEU A 60 -0.86 6.80 14.95
CA LEU A 60 0.59 6.73 14.74
C LEU A 60 0.92 5.77 13.58
N CYS A 61 1.67 6.26 12.61
CA CYS A 61 2.15 5.48 11.47
C CYS A 61 3.01 4.29 11.94
N ARG A 62 2.69 3.06 11.48
CA ARG A 62 3.40 1.83 11.82
C ARG A 62 4.78 1.73 11.17
N VAL A 63 4.97 2.42 10.04
CA VAL A 63 6.22 2.45 9.29
C VAL A 63 7.23 3.41 9.93
N THR A 64 6.87 4.69 10.07
CA THR A 64 7.80 5.71 10.61
C THR A 64 7.85 5.70 12.14
N LYS A 65 6.79 5.24 12.81
CA LYS A 65 6.61 5.27 14.27
C LYS A 65 6.72 6.67 14.91
N ALA A 66 6.66 7.73 14.11
CA ALA A 66 6.86 9.10 14.56
C ALA A 66 5.88 10.11 13.94
N THR A 67 5.08 9.70 12.95
CA THR A 67 4.18 10.61 12.22
C THR A 67 2.73 10.18 12.35
N GLU A 68 1.84 11.15 12.29
CA GLU A 68 0.39 10.95 12.29
C GLU A 68 -0.11 10.64 10.87
N ILE A 69 -0.93 9.60 10.72
CA ILE A 69 -1.47 9.16 9.43
C ILE A 69 -2.51 10.18 8.93
N GLY A 70 -2.33 10.69 7.70
CA GLY A 70 -3.29 11.60 7.07
C GLY A 70 -3.25 13.04 7.56
N LYS A 71 -2.22 13.41 8.31
CA LYS A 71 -2.01 14.80 8.74
C LYS A 71 -1.58 15.65 7.56
N GLU A 72 -2.20 16.82 7.40
CA GLU A 72 -1.74 17.83 6.46
C GLU A 72 -0.37 18.38 6.88
N SER A 73 0.56 18.44 5.94
CA SER A 73 1.91 18.95 6.20
C SER A 73 2.42 19.74 5.01
N LEU A 74 3.36 20.66 5.25
CA LEU A 74 3.98 21.50 4.22
C LEU A 74 4.94 20.73 3.29
N GLY A 75 5.09 19.42 3.51
CA GLY A 75 6.08 18.57 2.84
C GLY A 75 7.46 18.64 3.48
N LEU A 76 8.36 17.75 3.04
CA LEU A 76 9.73 17.66 3.51
C LEU A 76 10.55 18.90 3.06
N ARG A 77 11.18 19.59 4.01
CA ARG A 77 12.08 20.73 3.76
C ARG A 77 13.49 20.40 4.25
N ILE A 78 14.42 20.27 3.31
CA ILE A 78 15.82 19.86 3.55
C ILE A 78 16.85 20.72 2.80
N SER A 79 16.41 21.70 2.00
CA SER A 79 17.29 22.59 1.24
C SER A 79 16.81 24.04 1.30
N MET A 80 17.77 24.98 1.28
CA MET A 80 17.51 26.42 1.24
C MET A 80 16.71 26.84 -0.01
N SER A 81 16.78 26.08 -1.10
CA SER A 81 15.98 26.34 -2.31
C SER A 81 14.47 26.30 -2.07
N GLN A 82 14.03 25.68 -0.97
CA GLN A 82 12.62 25.50 -0.63
C GLN A 82 12.05 26.66 0.21
N PHE A 83 12.85 27.67 0.56
CA PHE A 83 12.45 28.83 1.37
C PHE A 83 12.48 30.15 0.58
N ARG A 84 12.41 30.06 -0.75
CA ARG A 84 12.41 31.23 -1.63
C ARG A 84 11.06 31.94 -1.65
#